data_AF-A0A0V8QAH1-F1
#
_entry.id   AF-A0A0V8QAH1-F1
#
_cell.length_a   1.000
_cell.length_b   1.000
_cell.length_c   1.000
_cell.angle_alpha   90.00
_cell.angle_beta   90.00
_cell.angle_gamma   90.00
#
_symmetry.space_group_name_H-M   'P 1'
#
loop_
_entity.id
_entity.type
_entity.pdbx_description
1 polymer ?
#
loop_
_entity_poly.entity_id
_entity_poly.type
_entity_poly.pdbx_seq_one_letter_code
_entity_poly.pdbx_strand_id
1 'polypeptide(L)'
;MKRQIRRGVFETNSSSQHSLCIMKKDEHYTPEEILYDIWLGKDRETGEENCVWGIWDHDMNFGRSPFRALGSFHDKWLYACASLVHEYNDDTYKELVEVALKYVPGLKKIEIPMISDSIADKNHESNKDSEFAQKYGKTEDELNEYLEQKEKDWGIETIEYWEGNNGYFHFEKPYTGYVDENILSGFLEKEGITLEEYLTNKKYVVIQDGDEYGYFGDMKRSGLINLDAIDHEYPIAYGTED
;
A
#
# COMPACT_ATOMS: atom_id res chain seq x y z
N MET A 1 43.72 -1.01 -28.35
CA MET A 1 43.36 -2.03 -27.33
C MET A 1 41.94 -2.49 -27.61
N LYS A 2 41.68 -3.79 -27.74
CA LYS A 2 40.35 -4.34 -28.03
C LYS A 2 39.54 -4.48 -26.73
N ARG A 3 38.27 -4.06 -26.82
CA ARG A 3 37.03 -4.53 -26.15
C ARG A 3 37.02 -4.72 -24.62
N GLN A 4 36.03 -4.09 -24.00
CA GLN A 4 35.03 -4.85 -23.26
C GLN A 4 33.63 -4.40 -23.69
N ILE A 5 32.96 -5.23 -24.50
CA ILE A 5 31.50 -5.22 -24.59
C ILE A 5 31.05 -6.08 -23.41
N ARG A 6 30.25 -5.55 -22.49
CA ARG A 6 29.58 -6.40 -21.51
C ARG A 6 28.65 -7.35 -22.28
N ARG A 7 28.95 -8.65 -22.19
CA ARG A 7 28.09 -9.77 -22.59
C ARG A 7 27.98 -10.65 -21.35
N GLY A 8 26.77 -10.71 -20.78
CA GLY A 8 26.50 -11.28 -19.45
C GLY A 8 26.56 -10.18 -18.40
N VAL A 9 25.58 -10.05 -17.51
CA VAL A 9 24.76 -11.09 -16.90
C VAL A 9 23.31 -10.60 -16.90
N PHE A 10 22.34 -11.52 -16.87
CA PHE A 10 21.01 -11.25 -16.34
C PHE A 10 21.16 -10.65 -14.93
N GLU A 11 21.39 -9.35 -14.82
CA GLU A 11 21.01 -8.62 -13.62
C GLU A 11 19.54 -8.31 -13.82
N THR A 12 18.73 -9.33 -13.56
CA THR A 12 17.49 -9.10 -12.82
C THR A 12 17.92 -8.48 -11.50
N ASN A 13 18.12 -7.15 -11.46
CA ASN A 13 17.85 -6.47 -10.21
C ASN A 13 16.34 -6.61 -10.03
N SER A 14 16.00 -7.68 -9.31
CA SER A 14 14.64 -8.06 -8.91
C SER A 14 14.08 -7.02 -7.93
N SER A 15 13.95 -5.78 -8.38
CA SER A 15 13.37 -4.68 -7.62
C SER A 15 12.21 -4.16 -8.44
N SER A 16 11.01 -4.63 -8.06
CA SER A 16 9.72 -3.96 -8.26
C SER A 16 9.82 -2.56 -8.85
N GLN A 17 9.70 -2.42 -10.17
CA GLN A 17 9.75 -1.10 -10.79
C GLN A 17 8.40 -0.40 -10.67
N HIS A 18 8.07 -0.01 -9.44
CA HIS A 18 7.21 1.14 -9.30
C HIS A 18 8.02 2.38 -9.71
N SER A 19 7.39 3.30 -10.42
CA SER A 19 7.95 4.64 -10.61
C SER A 19 6.88 5.69 -10.35
N LEU A 20 7.29 6.87 -9.90
CA LEU A 20 6.44 8.05 -9.93
C LEU A 20 6.75 8.83 -11.20
N CYS A 21 5.73 9.05 -12.01
CA CYS A 21 5.77 10.01 -13.10
C CYS A 21 5.22 11.34 -12.60
N ILE A 22 6.05 12.37 -12.67
CA ILE A 22 5.67 13.74 -12.36
C ILE A 22 5.28 14.40 -13.67
N MET A 23 4.02 14.78 -13.81
CA MET A 23 3.52 15.49 -14.98
C MET A 23 3.75 16.99 -14.85
N LYS A 24 3.85 17.69 -15.98
CA LYS A 24 3.86 19.18 -16.00
C LYS A 24 2.50 19.80 -15.64
N LYS A 25 1.47 18.96 -15.47
CA LYS A 25 0.09 19.36 -15.21
C LYS A 25 -0.15 19.54 -13.71
N ASP A 26 0.14 20.73 -13.21
CA ASP A 26 -0.02 21.10 -11.80
C ASP A 26 -1.47 21.55 -11.50
N GLU A 27 -2.38 20.59 -11.39
CA GLU A 27 -3.81 20.82 -11.13
C GLU A 27 -4.32 19.90 -10.02
N HIS A 28 -5.24 20.37 -9.17
CA HIS A 28 -5.90 19.53 -8.17
C HIS A 28 -7.20 18.90 -8.71
N TYR A 29 -7.60 17.78 -8.13
CA TYR A 29 -8.90 17.14 -8.46
C TYR A 29 -10.08 18.02 -8.08
N THR A 30 -11.12 18.02 -8.91
CA THR A 30 -12.44 18.50 -8.53
C THR A 30 -13.10 17.51 -7.57
N PRO A 31 -14.12 17.92 -6.78
CA PRO A 31 -14.86 16.99 -5.93
C PRO A 31 -15.42 15.77 -6.67
N GLU A 32 -15.84 15.93 -7.93
CA GLU A 32 -16.32 14.84 -8.78
C GLU A 32 -15.20 13.86 -9.16
N GLU A 33 -14.00 14.37 -9.44
CA GLU A 33 -12.83 13.54 -9.74
C GLU A 33 -12.31 12.82 -8.49
N ILE A 34 -12.48 13.39 -7.29
CA ILE A 34 -12.12 12.72 -6.03
C ILE A 34 -13.02 11.52 -5.77
N LEU A 35 -14.31 11.60 -6.11
CA LEU A 35 -15.25 10.49 -5.98
C LEU A 35 -15.06 9.40 -7.05
N TYR A 36 -14.17 9.61 -8.03
CA TYR A 36 -13.89 8.60 -9.02
C TYR A 36 -13.35 7.33 -8.34
N ASP A 37 -14.02 6.20 -8.61
CA ASP A 37 -13.79 4.88 -7.99
C ASP A 37 -14.01 4.80 -6.47
N ILE A 38 -14.60 5.82 -5.83
CA ILE A 38 -15.04 5.75 -4.43
C ILE A 38 -16.55 5.48 -4.38
N TRP A 39 -16.94 4.31 -3.86
CA TRP A 39 -18.34 4.00 -3.58
C TRP A 39 -18.66 4.15 -2.09
N LEU A 40 -19.53 5.10 -1.76
CA LEU A 40 -19.99 5.30 -0.38
C LEU A 40 -21.22 4.45 -0.09
N GLY A 41 -21.09 3.55 0.88
CA GLY A 41 -22.14 2.69 1.39
C GLY A 41 -22.87 3.27 2.60
N LYS A 42 -23.71 2.42 3.17
CA LYS A 42 -24.50 2.68 4.37
C LYS A 42 -23.68 2.41 5.64
N ASP A 43 -23.74 3.33 6.58
CA ASP A 43 -23.31 3.09 7.96
C ASP A 43 -24.31 2.16 8.66
N ARG A 44 -23.84 0.98 9.06
CA ARG A 44 -24.67 -0.06 9.67
C ARG A 44 -25.08 0.28 11.11
N GLU A 45 -24.31 1.11 11.81
CA GLU A 45 -24.57 1.50 13.19
C GLU A 45 -25.61 2.62 13.25
N THR A 46 -25.45 3.64 12.42
CA THR A 46 -26.31 4.83 12.42
C THR A 46 -27.48 4.75 11.44
N GLY A 47 -27.35 3.91 10.41
CA GLY A 47 -28.32 3.76 9.34
C GLY A 47 -28.21 4.80 8.22
N GLU A 48 -27.24 5.72 8.29
CA GLU A 48 -27.01 6.77 7.28
C GLU A 48 -26.48 6.19 5.97
N GLU A 49 -26.93 6.74 4.84
CA GLU A 49 -26.57 6.27 3.50
C GLU A 49 -25.49 7.16 2.88
N ASN A 50 -24.66 6.60 1.98
CA ASN A 50 -23.61 7.32 1.23
C ASN A 50 -22.58 8.03 2.11
N CYS A 51 -22.12 7.38 3.18
CA CYS A 51 -21.16 7.96 4.12
C CYS A 51 -19.99 7.06 4.52
N VAL A 52 -20.00 5.78 4.15
CA VAL A 52 -18.94 4.83 4.49
C VAL A 52 -18.19 4.39 3.24
N TRP A 53 -16.88 4.62 3.18
CA TRP A 53 -16.04 4.04 2.13
C TRP A 53 -15.50 2.69 2.63
N GLY A 54 -16.06 1.61 2.10
CA GLY A 54 -15.57 0.25 2.35
C GLY A 54 -14.51 -0.14 1.31
N ILE A 55 -13.29 -0.37 1.76
CA ILE A 55 -12.16 -0.77 0.92
C ILE A 55 -12.10 -2.29 0.84
N TRP A 56 -11.82 -2.82 -0.34
CA TRP A 56 -11.72 -4.26 -0.57
C TRP A 56 -10.25 -4.71 -0.45
N ASP A 57 -10.02 -5.92 0.04
CA ASP A 57 -8.71 -6.50 0.29
C ASP A 57 -7.80 -6.55 -0.95
N HIS A 58 -8.36 -6.93 -2.10
CA HIS A 58 -7.63 -7.05 -3.35
C HIS A 58 -7.15 -5.71 -3.92
N ASP A 59 -7.78 -4.59 -3.51
CA ASP A 59 -7.39 -3.25 -3.93
C ASP A 59 -6.11 -2.75 -3.24
N MET A 60 -5.75 -3.37 -2.10
CA MET A 60 -4.65 -2.95 -1.23
C MET A 60 -3.30 -3.64 -1.57
N ASN A 61 -3.23 -4.40 -2.66
CA ASN A 61 -2.04 -5.12 -3.07
C ASN A 61 -1.40 -4.48 -4.30
N PHE A 62 -0.20 -3.92 -4.14
CA PHE A 62 0.58 -3.31 -5.22
C PHE A 62 1.88 -4.08 -5.42
N GLY A 63 1.75 -5.30 -5.94
CA GLY A 63 2.89 -6.11 -6.37
C GLY A 63 3.27 -5.84 -7.83
N ARG A 64 4.03 -6.75 -8.43
CA ARG A 64 4.55 -6.62 -9.81
C ARG A 64 3.51 -6.70 -10.93
N SER A 65 2.28 -7.11 -10.63
CA SER A 65 1.20 -7.29 -11.60
C SER A 65 -0.16 -7.02 -10.93
N PRO A 66 -1.17 -6.53 -11.68
CA PRO A 66 -1.10 -6.10 -13.08
C PRO A 66 -0.41 -4.73 -13.25
N PHE A 67 -0.11 -4.37 -14.50
CA PHE A 67 0.28 -3.00 -14.84
C PHE A 67 -0.86 -2.02 -14.49
N ARG A 68 -0.56 -0.96 -13.73
CA ARG A 68 -1.52 0.08 -13.36
C ARG A 68 -0.87 1.47 -13.40
N ALA A 69 -1.65 2.47 -13.81
CA ALA A 69 -1.32 3.89 -13.65
C ALA A 69 -2.23 4.47 -12.56
N LEU A 70 -1.68 4.62 -11.35
CA LEU A 70 -2.38 5.07 -10.15
C LEU A 70 -2.38 6.61 -10.15
N GLY A 71 -3.42 7.18 -10.75
CA GLY A 71 -3.52 8.62 -10.99
C GLY A 71 -4.81 9.26 -10.46
N SER A 72 -5.68 8.50 -9.79
CA SER A 72 -6.88 9.01 -9.12
C SER A 72 -6.59 9.30 -7.63
N PHE A 73 -7.49 10.04 -6.95
CA PHE A 73 -7.41 10.19 -5.50
C PHE A 73 -7.51 8.83 -4.80
N HIS A 74 -8.46 8.00 -5.24
CA HIS A 74 -8.67 6.62 -4.77
C HIS A 74 -7.37 5.81 -4.80
N ASP A 75 -6.75 5.67 -5.97
CA ASP A 75 -5.58 4.80 -6.13
C ASP A 75 -4.38 5.29 -5.33
N LYS A 76 -4.19 6.61 -5.28
CA LYS A 76 -3.08 7.21 -4.53
C LYS A 76 -3.27 7.07 -3.03
N TRP A 77 -4.51 7.15 -2.54
CA TRP A 77 -4.82 6.91 -1.13
C TRP A 77 -4.51 5.46 -0.75
N LEU A 78 -4.98 4.49 -1.55
CA LEU A 78 -4.71 3.07 -1.31
C LEU A 78 -3.21 2.76 -1.39
N TYR A 79 -2.52 3.31 -2.39
CA TYR A 79 -1.08 3.12 -2.54
C TYR A 79 -0.28 3.75 -1.39
N ALA A 80 -0.67 4.95 -0.94
CA ALA A 80 -0.06 5.59 0.22
C ALA A 80 -0.31 4.79 1.51
N CYS A 81 -1.52 4.25 1.68
CA CYS A 81 -1.83 3.35 2.80
C CYS A 81 -0.91 2.12 2.77
N ALA A 82 -0.85 1.43 1.64
CA ALA A 82 0.01 0.25 1.46
C ALA A 82 1.52 0.53 1.59
N SER A 83 1.97 1.74 1.26
CA SER A 83 3.39 2.09 1.23
C SER A 83 3.90 2.69 2.53
N LEU A 84 3.10 3.56 3.16
CA LEU A 84 3.56 4.44 4.24
C LEU A 84 3.03 4.05 5.62
N VAL A 85 1.86 3.39 5.69
CA VAL A 85 1.29 2.96 6.97
C VAL A 85 2.04 1.73 7.45
N HIS A 86 2.71 1.87 8.59
CA HIS A 86 3.42 0.76 9.22
C HIS A 86 2.44 -0.13 9.99
N GLU A 87 1.47 0.48 10.66
CA GLU A 87 0.48 -0.22 11.45
C GLU A 87 -0.86 0.51 11.42
N TYR A 88 -1.96 -0.25 11.43
CA TYR A 88 -3.28 0.34 11.45
C TYR A 88 -3.42 1.32 12.63
N ASN A 89 -4.02 2.48 12.35
CA ASN A 89 -4.21 3.57 13.31
C ASN A 89 -2.91 4.24 13.82
N ASP A 90 -1.78 4.05 13.13
CA ASP A 90 -0.61 4.90 13.29
C ASP A 90 -0.86 6.34 12.82
N ASP A 91 0.12 7.23 13.02
CA ASP A 91 -0.04 8.66 12.71
C ASP A 91 -0.22 8.91 11.20
N THR A 92 0.41 8.09 10.35
CA THR A 92 0.26 8.19 8.89
C THR A 92 -1.14 7.75 8.45
N TYR A 93 -1.69 6.68 9.03
CA TYR A 93 -3.05 6.26 8.77
C TYR A 93 -4.07 7.34 9.20
N LYS A 94 -3.85 7.97 10.36
CA LYS A 94 -4.71 9.08 10.81
C LYS A 94 -4.67 10.26 9.84
N GLU A 95 -3.48 10.66 9.37
CA GLU A 95 -3.34 11.71 8.36
C GLU A 95 -4.08 11.35 7.06
N LEU A 96 -3.96 10.09 6.59
CA LEU A 96 -4.71 9.59 5.43
C LEU A 96 -6.23 9.71 5.61
N VAL A 97 -6.75 9.31 6.77
CA VAL A 97 -8.18 9.42 7.10
C VAL A 97 -8.62 10.88 7.15
N GLU A 98 -7.83 11.76 7.76
CA GLU A 98 -8.13 13.19 7.84
C GLU A 98 -8.22 13.83 6.45
N VAL A 99 -7.28 13.54 5.55
CA VAL A 99 -7.32 14.03 4.16
C VAL A 99 -8.55 13.49 3.43
N ALA A 100 -8.86 12.21 3.55
CA ALA A 100 -10.05 11.64 2.92
C ALA A 100 -11.34 12.28 3.44
N LEU A 101 -11.51 12.45 4.76
CA LEU A 101 -12.68 13.11 5.35
C LEU A 101 -12.80 14.57 4.91
N LYS A 102 -11.68 15.26 4.68
CA LYS A 102 -11.66 16.64 4.22
C LYS A 102 -12.14 16.79 2.77
N TYR A 103 -11.80 15.84 1.90
CA TYR A 103 -11.96 16.00 0.45
C TYR A 103 -13.03 15.12 -0.20
N VAL A 104 -13.34 13.96 0.37
CA VAL A 104 -14.36 13.04 -0.18
C VAL A 104 -15.75 13.51 0.28
N PRO A 105 -16.61 14.03 -0.62
CA PRO A 105 -17.91 14.57 -0.22
C PRO A 105 -18.80 13.50 0.41
N GLY A 106 -19.33 13.79 1.59
CA GLY A 106 -20.25 12.90 2.31
C GLY A 106 -19.57 11.79 3.14
N LEU A 107 -18.26 11.60 3.01
CA LEU A 107 -17.53 10.61 3.79
C LEU A 107 -17.55 10.93 5.28
N LYS A 108 -17.82 9.91 6.10
CA LYS A 108 -17.77 9.95 7.56
C LYS A 108 -16.90 8.86 8.15
N LYS A 109 -16.75 7.74 7.45
CA LYS A 109 -16.01 6.56 7.94
C LYS A 109 -15.34 5.84 6.78
N ILE A 110 -14.13 5.36 7.02
CA ILE A 110 -13.43 4.42 6.15
C ILE A 110 -13.40 3.08 6.86
N GLU A 111 -13.75 2.01 6.15
CA GLU A 111 -13.67 0.64 6.63
C GLU A 111 -12.61 -0.09 5.82
N ILE A 112 -11.48 -0.41 6.45
CA ILE A 112 -10.42 -1.19 5.83
C ILE A 112 -10.71 -2.70 5.95
N PRO A 113 -10.25 -3.52 4.99
CA PRO A 113 -10.49 -4.95 5.01
C PRO A 113 -9.75 -5.62 6.17
N MET A 114 -10.31 -6.73 6.67
CA MET A 114 -9.66 -7.61 7.63
C MET A 114 -9.03 -8.80 6.90
N ILE A 115 -7.85 -9.24 7.33
CA ILE A 115 -7.19 -10.45 6.83
C ILE A 115 -6.86 -11.38 7.99
N SER A 116 -6.76 -12.68 7.68
CA SER A 116 -6.28 -13.66 8.65
C SER A 116 -4.78 -13.51 8.88
N ASP A 117 -4.38 -13.54 10.13
CA ASP A 117 -2.99 -13.68 10.58
C ASP A 117 -2.89 -14.83 11.58
N SER A 118 -1.68 -15.30 11.85
CA SER A 118 -1.46 -16.39 12.77
C SER A 118 -0.13 -16.33 13.48
N ILE A 119 -0.11 -16.79 14.73
CA ILE A 119 1.08 -16.90 15.56
C ILE A 119 1.20 -18.35 16.03
N ALA A 120 2.41 -18.92 15.94
CA ALA A 120 2.65 -20.29 16.36
C ALA A 120 2.40 -20.44 17.87
N ASP A 121 1.65 -21.46 18.27
CA ASP A 121 1.50 -21.82 19.68
C ASP A 121 2.76 -22.57 20.14
N LYS A 122 3.49 -22.01 21.12
CA LYS A 122 4.68 -22.64 21.70
C LYS A 122 4.37 -23.99 22.37
N ASN A 123 3.17 -24.15 22.91
CA ASN A 123 2.80 -25.30 23.73
C ASN A 123 2.24 -26.47 22.91
N HIS A 124 1.81 -26.20 21.68
CA HIS A 124 1.26 -27.23 20.80
C HIS A 124 2.28 -28.35 20.53
N GLU A 125 1.80 -29.59 20.47
CA GLU A 125 2.66 -30.77 20.35
C GLU A 125 3.53 -30.76 19.08
N SER A 126 3.01 -30.26 17.96
CA SER A 126 3.76 -30.12 16.70
C SER A 126 4.94 -29.14 16.79
N ASN A 127 4.94 -28.25 17.78
CA ASN A 127 5.86 -27.13 17.88
C ASN A 127 6.95 -27.33 18.94
N LYS A 128 6.92 -28.44 19.68
CA LYS A 128 7.89 -28.76 20.74
C LYS A 128 9.34 -28.74 20.25
N ASP A 129 9.58 -29.27 19.06
CA ASP A 129 10.92 -29.36 18.46
C ASP A 129 11.18 -28.27 17.39
N SER A 130 10.26 -27.32 17.22
CA SER A 130 10.37 -26.26 16.22
C SER A 130 11.12 -25.05 16.78
N GLU A 131 12.39 -24.86 16.36
CA GLU A 131 13.17 -23.69 16.75
C GLU A 131 12.46 -22.37 16.39
N PHE A 132 11.73 -22.34 15.28
CA PHE A 132 10.95 -21.18 14.86
C PHE A 132 9.81 -20.89 15.85
N ALA A 133 9.00 -21.89 16.19
CA ALA A 133 7.87 -21.70 17.09
C ALA A 133 8.33 -21.35 18.51
N GLN A 134 9.40 -21.98 19.00
CA GLN A 134 9.96 -21.66 20.31
C GLN A 134 10.54 -20.24 20.37
N LYS A 135 11.08 -19.72 19.26
CA LYS A 135 11.68 -18.38 19.19
C LYS A 135 10.68 -17.26 18.91
N TYR A 136 9.72 -17.47 18.00
CA TYR A 136 8.82 -16.44 17.49
C TYR A 136 7.35 -16.66 17.83
N GLY A 137 6.99 -17.85 18.31
CA GLY A 137 5.63 -18.16 18.75
C GLY A 137 5.29 -17.50 20.09
N LYS A 138 4.09 -17.80 20.57
CA LYS A 138 3.55 -17.33 21.86
C LYS A 138 2.89 -18.47 22.63
N THR A 139 2.90 -18.41 23.95
CA THR A 139 1.91 -19.13 24.77
C THR A 139 0.56 -18.41 24.68
N GLU A 140 -0.52 -19.04 25.12
CA GLU A 140 -1.85 -18.42 25.15
C GLU A 140 -1.87 -17.12 25.97
N ASP A 141 -1.22 -17.09 27.14
CA ASP A 141 -1.08 -15.89 27.97
C ASP A 141 -0.30 -14.78 27.23
N GLU A 142 0.83 -15.11 26.59
CA GLU A 142 1.62 -14.15 25.80
C GLU A 142 0.86 -13.64 24.57
N LEU A 143 -0.06 -14.45 24.03
CA LEU A 143 -0.94 -14.06 22.93
C LEU A 143 -2.01 -13.09 23.43
N ASN A 144 -2.69 -13.39 24.54
CA ASN A 144 -3.69 -12.50 25.11
C ASN A 144 -3.10 -11.12 25.42
N GLU A 145 -1.92 -11.06 26.05
CA GLU A 145 -1.21 -9.79 26.30
C GLU A 145 -0.90 -9.04 24.99
N TYR A 146 -0.51 -9.77 23.94
CA TYR A 146 -0.25 -9.20 22.63
C TYR A 146 -1.53 -8.63 21.99
N LEU A 147 -2.63 -9.37 22.01
CA LEU A 147 -3.91 -8.95 21.42
C LEU A 147 -4.52 -7.78 22.18
N GLU A 148 -4.46 -7.77 23.52
CA GLU A 148 -4.90 -6.62 24.34
C GLU A 148 -4.12 -5.34 24.03
N GLN A 149 -2.83 -5.45 23.68
CA GLN A 149 -2.06 -4.31 23.23
C GLN A 149 -2.50 -3.86 21.83
N LYS A 150 -2.72 -4.80 20.90
CA LYS A 150 -3.22 -4.49 19.55
C LYS A 150 -4.61 -3.87 19.55
N GLU A 151 -5.53 -4.31 20.40
CA GLU A 151 -6.84 -3.69 20.61
C GLU A 151 -6.71 -2.19 20.95
N LYS A 152 -5.77 -1.85 21.84
CA LYS A 152 -5.50 -0.45 22.22
C LYS A 152 -4.86 0.35 21.08
N ASP A 153 -3.85 -0.23 20.42
CA ASP A 153 -3.12 0.43 19.34
C ASP A 153 -4.04 0.71 18.15
N TRP A 154 -4.84 -0.29 17.78
CA TRP A 154 -5.78 -0.26 16.66
C TRP A 154 -7.11 0.43 16.99
N GLY A 155 -7.41 0.65 18.26
CA GLY A 155 -8.70 1.20 18.70
C GLY A 155 -9.87 0.28 18.40
N ILE A 156 -9.66 -1.04 18.54
CA ILE A 156 -10.67 -2.09 18.30
C ILE A 156 -11.08 -2.68 19.65
N GLU A 157 -12.38 -2.96 19.83
CA GLU A 157 -12.92 -3.41 21.12
C GLU A 157 -12.42 -4.80 21.52
N THR A 158 -12.44 -5.77 20.61
CA THR A 158 -11.99 -7.13 20.88
C THR A 158 -11.46 -7.80 19.61
N ILE A 159 -10.30 -8.46 19.73
CA ILE A 159 -9.74 -9.33 18.68
C ILE A 159 -9.94 -10.78 19.12
N GLU A 160 -10.88 -11.46 18.47
CA GLU A 160 -11.09 -12.90 18.69
C GLU A 160 -9.99 -13.72 17.98
N TYR A 161 -9.54 -14.80 18.64
CA TYR A 161 -8.65 -15.78 18.05
C TYR A 161 -9.18 -17.21 18.26
N TRP A 162 -8.71 -18.13 17.43
CA TRP A 162 -9.00 -19.55 17.55
C TRP A 162 -7.75 -20.39 17.29
N GLU A 163 -7.68 -21.56 17.92
CA GLU A 163 -6.58 -22.49 17.70
C GLU A 163 -6.90 -23.44 16.54
N GLY A 164 -5.96 -23.58 15.61
CA GLY A 164 -6.03 -24.57 14.54
C GLY A 164 -5.27 -25.85 14.90
N ASN A 165 -5.65 -26.98 14.29
CA ASN A 165 -4.95 -28.27 14.44
C ASN A 165 -3.48 -28.27 13.92
N ASN A 166 -3.02 -27.15 13.37
CA ASN A 166 -1.69 -26.95 12.84
C ASN A 166 -0.71 -26.36 13.86
N GLY A 167 -1.14 -26.12 15.11
CA GLY A 167 -0.31 -25.51 16.15
C GLY A 167 -0.13 -24.00 16.00
N TYR A 168 -1.17 -23.31 15.51
CA TYR A 168 -1.18 -21.87 15.40
C TYR A 168 -2.47 -21.31 16.00
N PHE A 169 -2.33 -20.19 16.68
CA PHE A 169 -3.42 -19.29 16.98
C PHE A 169 -3.68 -18.41 15.75
N HIS A 170 -4.92 -18.37 15.31
CA HIS A 170 -5.37 -17.59 14.16
C HIS A 170 -6.29 -16.48 14.65
N PHE A 171 -6.18 -15.31 14.04
CA PHE A 171 -7.04 -14.17 14.32
C PHE A 171 -7.18 -13.31 13.06
N GLU A 172 -8.11 -12.37 13.09
CA GLU A 172 -8.24 -11.37 12.02
C GLU A 172 -7.57 -10.06 12.45
N LYS A 173 -6.89 -9.40 11.50
CA LYS A 173 -6.31 -8.08 11.70
C LYS A 173 -6.65 -7.13 10.56
N PRO A 174 -6.67 -5.81 10.81
CA PRO A 174 -6.87 -4.85 9.74
C PRO A 174 -5.72 -4.89 8.72
N TYR A 175 -6.05 -4.81 7.44
CA TYR A 175 -5.10 -4.87 6.35
C TYR A 175 -4.84 -3.50 5.73
N THR A 176 -3.65 -2.97 6.01
CA THR A 176 -3.19 -1.67 5.47
C THR A 176 -2.50 -1.79 4.12
N GLY A 177 -2.48 -2.99 3.53
CA GLY A 177 -1.94 -3.23 2.19
C GLY A 177 -0.50 -3.68 2.14
N TYR A 178 0.00 -3.82 0.92
CA TYR A 178 1.36 -4.27 0.63
C TYR A 178 1.91 -3.64 -0.64
N VAL A 179 3.16 -3.20 -0.57
CA VAL A 179 4.00 -2.85 -1.71
C VAL A 179 5.30 -3.64 -1.65
N ASP A 180 5.84 -4.04 -2.80
CA ASP A 180 7.14 -4.72 -2.86
C ASP A 180 8.30 -3.79 -2.41
N GLU A 181 8.19 -2.49 -2.72
CA GLU A 181 9.18 -1.47 -2.35
C GLU A 181 8.48 -0.13 -2.07
N ASN A 182 8.80 0.47 -0.91
CA ASN A 182 8.29 1.78 -0.52
C ASN A 182 9.15 2.89 -1.17
N ILE A 183 8.89 3.16 -2.45
CA ILE A 183 9.50 4.29 -3.16
C ILE A 183 8.86 5.64 -2.79
N LEU A 184 7.62 5.63 -2.30
CA LEU A 184 6.84 6.84 -2.02
C LEU A 184 7.46 7.66 -0.89
N SER A 185 7.92 7.01 0.19
CA SER A 185 8.55 7.70 1.31
C SER A 185 9.76 8.53 0.87
N GLY A 186 10.69 7.92 0.14
CA GLY A 186 11.87 8.60 -0.38
C GLY A 186 11.53 9.68 -1.42
N PHE A 187 10.48 9.47 -2.22
CA PHE A 187 9.98 10.50 -3.14
C PHE A 187 9.46 11.74 -2.40
N LEU A 188 8.55 11.56 -1.44
CA LEU A 188 7.96 12.67 -0.69
C LEU A 188 9.04 13.46 0.05
N GLU A 189 10.01 12.78 0.65
CA GLU A 189 11.16 13.40 1.32
C GLU A 189 12.02 14.19 0.34
N LYS A 190 12.43 13.56 -0.78
CA LYS A 190 13.33 14.17 -1.76
C LYS A 190 12.74 15.41 -2.40
N GLU A 191 11.46 15.37 -2.74
CA GLU A 191 10.76 16.48 -3.41
C GLU A 191 10.15 17.49 -2.42
N GLY A 192 10.17 17.20 -1.11
CA GLY A 192 9.59 18.08 -0.08
C GLY A 192 8.07 18.22 -0.20
N ILE A 193 7.39 17.12 -0.57
CA ILE A 193 5.95 17.08 -0.83
C ILE A 193 5.20 16.54 0.40
N THR A 194 4.10 17.20 0.78
CA THR A 194 3.21 16.68 1.83
C THR A 194 2.33 15.55 1.29
N LEU A 195 1.87 14.68 2.17
CA LEU A 195 0.94 13.61 1.80
C LEU A 195 -0.35 14.18 1.17
N GLU A 196 -0.89 15.25 1.74
CA GLU A 196 -2.06 15.95 1.20
C GLU A 196 -1.84 16.49 -0.23
N GLU A 197 -0.69 17.10 -0.52
CA GLU A 197 -0.33 17.57 -1.86
C GLU A 197 -0.22 16.38 -2.84
N TYR A 198 0.45 15.30 -2.43
CA TYR A 198 0.54 14.08 -3.23
C TYR A 198 -0.83 13.52 -3.57
N LEU A 199 -1.74 13.43 -2.60
CA LEU A 199 -3.07 12.85 -2.79
C LEU A 199 -3.98 13.71 -3.67
N THR A 200 -3.92 15.03 -3.52
CA THR A 200 -4.89 15.94 -4.15
C THR A 200 -4.45 16.51 -5.51
N ASN A 201 -3.16 16.42 -5.85
CA ASN A 201 -2.63 16.94 -7.10
C ASN A 201 -2.53 15.86 -8.19
N LYS A 202 -3.03 16.17 -9.40
CA LYS A 202 -3.04 15.28 -10.57
C LYS A 202 -1.65 15.01 -11.14
N LYS A 203 -0.64 15.82 -10.79
CA LYS A 203 0.68 15.69 -11.40
C LYS A 203 1.44 14.44 -10.98
N TYR A 204 1.10 13.85 -9.84
CA TYR A 204 1.77 12.65 -9.34
C TYR A 204 1.00 11.41 -9.79
N VAL A 205 1.64 10.58 -10.60
CA VAL A 205 1.08 9.31 -11.07
C VAL A 205 2.05 8.21 -10.72
N VAL A 206 1.61 7.22 -9.95
CA VAL A 206 2.43 6.03 -9.71
C VAL A 206 2.20 5.05 -10.85
N ILE A 207 3.27 4.67 -11.52
CA ILE A 207 3.29 3.61 -12.50
C ILE A 207 3.70 2.34 -11.78
N GLN A 208 2.75 1.44 -11.59
CA GLN A 208 3.01 0.07 -11.19
C GLN A 208 3.32 -0.74 -12.45
N ASP A 209 4.61 -0.90 -12.75
CA ASP A 209 5.09 -1.63 -13.91
C ASP A 209 6.18 -2.61 -13.47
N GLY A 210 5.75 -3.79 -13.00
CA GLY A 210 6.66 -4.82 -12.53
C GLY A 210 7.84 -5.06 -13.48
N ASP A 211 8.98 -5.41 -12.89
CA ASP A 211 10.27 -5.59 -13.55
C ASP A 211 10.27 -6.63 -14.68
N GLU A 212 9.28 -7.54 -14.69
CA GLU A 212 9.17 -8.62 -15.66
C GLU A 212 8.61 -8.23 -17.03
N TYR A 213 7.77 -7.18 -17.10
CA TYR A 213 7.02 -6.88 -18.32
C TYR A 213 7.43 -5.57 -18.99
N GLY A 214 7.82 -4.54 -18.22
CA GLY A 214 8.31 -3.26 -18.76
C GLY A 214 7.33 -2.59 -19.71
N TYR A 215 6.02 -2.70 -19.43
CA TYR A 215 4.94 -2.23 -20.29
C TYR A 215 5.01 -0.72 -20.48
N PHE A 216 5.36 0.03 -19.43
CA PHE A 216 5.55 1.47 -19.52
C PHE A 216 6.66 1.81 -20.51
N GLY A 217 7.78 1.08 -20.46
CA GLY A 217 8.87 1.20 -21.42
C GLY A 217 8.41 0.96 -22.86
N ASP A 218 7.57 -0.04 -23.11
CA ASP A 218 6.98 -0.31 -24.43
C ASP A 218 6.03 0.81 -24.88
N MET A 219 5.23 1.36 -23.98
CA MET A 219 4.35 2.49 -24.27
C MET A 219 5.14 3.75 -24.64
N LYS A 220 6.26 4.01 -23.95
CA LYS A 220 7.18 5.11 -24.28
C LYS A 220 7.81 4.91 -25.66
N ARG A 221 8.34 3.71 -25.95
CA ARG A 221 9.00 3.39 -27.24
C ARG A 221 8.05 3.40 -28.44
N SER A 222 6.79 3.00 -28.23
CA SER A 222 5.78 2.99 -29.30
C SER A 222 5.21 4.38 -29.61
N GLY A 223 5.48 5.38 -28.76
CA GLY A 223 4.89 6.72 -28.89
C GLY A 223 3.43 6.79 -28.47
N LEU A 224 2.95 5.81 -27.69
CA LEU A 224 1.59 5.82 -27.15
C LEU A 224 1.39 6.91 -26.10
N ILE A 225 2.45 7.22 -25.35
CA ILE A 225 2.45 8.22 -24.29
C ILE A 225 3.12 9.50 -24.79
N ASN A 226 2.50 10.64 -24.47
CA ASN A 226 3.08 11.94 -24.72
C ASN A 226 4.18 12.25 -23.68
N LEU A 227 5.44 11.97 -24.02
CA LEU A 227 6.58 12.25 -23.15
C LEU A 227 6.76 13.75 -22.84
N ASP A 228 6.27 14.65 -23.69
CA ASP A 228 6.37 16.09 -23.45
C ASP A 228 5.49 16.55 -22.28
N ALA A 229 4.49 15.74 -21.89
CA ALA A 229 3.64 15.99 -20.73
C ALA A 229 4.29 15.55 -19.40
N ILE A 230 5.36 14.76 -19.45
CA ILE A 230 6.11 14.30 -18.28
C ILE A 230 7.24 15.29 -18.03
N ASP A 231 7.40 15.70 -16.77
CA ASP A 231 8.53 16.48 -16.31
C ASP A 231 9.73 15.56 -16.03
N HIS A 232 9.57 14.61 -15.11
CA HIS A 232 10.57 13.60 -14.80
C HIS A 232 9.94 12.34 -14.18
N GLU A 233 10.76 11.30 -13.99
CA GLU A 233 10.40 10.03 -13.35
C GLU A 233 11.25 9.83 -12.08
N TYR A 234 10.68 9.23 -11.03
CA TYR A 234 11.38 8.80 -9.83
C TYR A 234 11.16 7.30 -9.57
N PRO A 235 12.19 6.51 -9.25
CA PRO A 235 13.60 6.89 -9.22
C PRO A 235 14.13 7.19 -10.63
N ILE A 236 15.14 8.06 -10.72
CA ILE A 236 15.84 8.33 -11.99
C ILE A 236 16.56 7.04 -12.39
N ALA A 237 16.42 6.63 -13.65
CA ALA A 237 17.08 5.43 -14.15
C ALA A 237 18.61 5.51 -13.93
N TYR A 238 19.19 4.47 -13.31
CA TYR A 238 20.64 4.40 -13.10
C TYR A 238 21.40 4.55 -14.41
N GLY A 239 22.22 5.62 -14.51
CA GLY A 239 23.04 5.91 -15.70
C GLY A 239 22.57 7.09 -16.56
N THR A 240 21.49 7.78 -16.18
CA THR A 240 21.10 9.09 -16.74
C THR A 240 21.39 10.19 -15.70
N GLU A 241 22.67 10.45 -15.46
CA GLU A 241 23.10 11.73 -14.88
C GLU A 241 23.55 12.62 -16.04
N ASP A 242 23.07 13.86 -16.08
CA ASP A 242 23.50 14.91 -17.02
C ASP A 242 24.97 15.30 -16.84
#